data_AF-A0A448WEQ4-F1
#
_entry.id   AF-A0A448WEQ4-F1
#
_cell.length_a   1.000
_cell.length_b   1.000
_cell.length_c   1.000
_cell.angle_alpha   90.00
_cell.angle_beta   90.00
_cell.angle_gamma   90.00
#
_symmetry.space_group_name_H-M   'P 1'
#
loop_
_entity.id
_entity.type
_entity.pdbx_description
1 polymer ?
#
loop_
_entity_poly.entity_id
_entity_poly.type
_entity_poly.pdbx_seq_one_letter_code
_entity_poly.pdbx_strand_id
1 'polypeptide(L)'
;MSCLAGTEHLRIVEQIIHSRDSSVAHTVVYDVFAGIGPFAVPISRRLRDSGRVLANDLNPEAYKWLCINADLDRGKRHAQNLACYCVDGRAFIRDAV
;
A
#
# COMPACT_ATOMS: atom_id res chain seq x y z
N MET A 1 16.64 15.99 -10.52
CA MET A 1 16.03 15.28 -11.66
C MET A 1 14.80 14.54 -11.16
N SER A 2 13.64 15.19 -11.23
CA SER A 2 12.35 14.61 -10.86
C SER A 2 11.89 13.69 -12.00
N CYS A 3 11.83 12.39 -11.73
CA CYS A 3 11.16 11.46 -12.64
C CYS A 3 9.65 11.81 -12.62
N LEU A 4 9.06 12.14 -13.78
CA LEU A 4 7.64 12.53 -13.93
C LEU A 4 6.65 11.47 -13.39
N ALA A 5 7.06 10.20 -13.30
CA ALA A 5 6.25 9.14 -12.68
C ALA A 5 6.28 9.17 -11.13
N GLY A 6 7.33 9.73 -10.52
CA GLY A 6 7.46 9.79 -9.07
C GLY A 6 6.61 10.89 -8.42
N THR A 7 6.34 11.98 -9.15
CA THR A 7 5.66 13.16 -8.58
C THR A 7 4.19 12.89 -8.28
N GLU A 8 3.47 12.20 -9.16
CA GLU A 8 2.05 11.86 -8.92
C GLU A 8 1.89 10.77 -7.86
N HIS A 9 2.81 9.79 -7.86
CA HIS A 9 2.84 8.78 -6.79
C HIS A 9 3.03 9.46 -5.42
N LEU A 10 3.99 10.37 -5.30
CA LEU A 10 4.21 11.09 -4.05
C LEU A 10 3.03 11.98 -3.67
N ARG A 11 2.44 12.71 -4.63
CA ARG A 11 1.29 13.59 -4.40
C ARG A 11 0.11 12.83 -3.82
N ILE A 12 -0.27 11.68 -4.40
CA ILE A 12 -1.39 10.87 -3.92
C ILE A 12 -1.11 10.32 -2.52
N VAL A 13 0.10 9.81 -2.29
CA VAL A 13 0.45 9.28 -0.96
C VAL A 13 0.39 10.39 0.10
N GLU A 14 0.89 11.59 -0.22
CA GLU A 14 0.80 12.72 0.70
C GLU A 14 -0.64 13.15 0.93
N GLN A 15 -1.49 13.17 -0.09
CA GLN A 15 -2.90 13.47 0.07
C GLN A 15 -3.60 12.50 1.02
N ILE A 16 -3.38 11.18 0.88
CA ILE A 16 -3.96 10.16 1.77
C ILE A 16 -3.52 10.35 3.22
N ILE A 17 -2.25 10.71 3.43
CA ILE A 17 -1.70 10.88 4.78
C ILE A 17 -2.19 12.17 5.44
N HIS A 18 -2.29 13.28 4.69
CA HIS A 18 -2.73 14.56 5.22
C HIS A 18 -4.26 14.68 5.33
N SER A 19 -5.03 13.91 4.54
CA SER A 19 -6.50 13.94 4.60
C SER A 19 -7.08 13.07 5.72
N ARG A 20 -6.24 12.33 6.46
CA ARG A 20 -6.69 11.51 7.58
C ARG A 20 -7.28 12.39 8.69
N ASP A 21 -8.47 12.00 9.14
CA ASP A 21 -9.04 12.54 10.37
C ASP A 21 -8.15 12.17 11.56
N SER A 22 -7.64 13.20 12.23
CA SER A 22 -6.72 13.04 13.37
C SER A 22 -7.41 12.42 14.60
N SER A 23 -8.74 12.40 14.65
CA SER A 23 -9.52 11.72 15.68
C SER A 23 -9.62 10.20 15.47
N VAL A 24 -9.30 9.71 14.27
CA VAL A 24 -9.35 8.28 13.93
C VAL A 24 -8.01 7.62 14.31
N ALA A 25 -8.07 6.71 15.29
CA ALA A 25 -6.90 6.02 15.82
C ALA A 25 -6.21 5.10 14.80
N HIS A 26 -6.95 4.53 13.84
CA HIS A 26 -6.41 3.54 12.90
C HIS A 26 -7.02 3.68 11.50
N THR A 27 -6.18 3.76 10.46
CA THR A 27 -6.61 3.88 9.06
C THR A 27 -6.33 2.60 8.29
N VAL A 28 -7.27 2.14 7.47
CA VAL A 28 -7.07 1.01 6.56
C VAL A 28 -7.16 1.50 5.12
N VAL A 29 -6.14 1.20 4.32
CA VAL A 29 -6.07 1.55 2.89
C VAL A 29 -6.13 0.29 2.05
N TYR A 30 -7.05 0.27 1.08
CA TYR A 30 -7.17 -0.79 0.10
C TYR A 30 -6.57 -0.32 -1.23
N ASP A 31 -5.48 -0.94 -1.67
CA ASP A 31 -4.88 -0.75 -2.99
C ASP A 31 -5.25 -1.96 -3.85
N VAL A 32 -6.39 -1.90 -4.53
CA VAL A 32 -7.05 -3.06 -5.19
C VAL A 32 -6.29 -3.54 -6.44
N PHE A 33 -5.54 -2.64 -7.07
CA PHE A 33 -4.75 -2.87 -8.28
C PHE A 33 -3.32 -2.35 -8.06
N ALA A 34 -2.67 -2.91 -7.06
CA ALA A 34 -1.42 -2.41 -6.51
C ALA A 34 -0.22 -2.54 -7.46
N GLY A 35 -0.29 -3.40 -8.48
CA GLY A 35 0.86 -3.73 -9.31
C GLY A 35 2.04 -4.17 -8.43
N ILE A 36 3.18 -3.49 -8.57
CA ILE A 36 4.38 -3.73 -7.74
C ILE A 36 4.43 -2.91 -6.44
N GLY A 37 3.38 -2.14 -6.15
CA GLY A 37 3.23 -1.32 -4.94
C GLY A 37 3.78 0.11 -4.98
N PRO A 38 3.64 0.90 -6.07
CA PRO A 38 4.09 2.29 -6.09
C PRO A 38 3.36 3.18 -5.08
N PHE A 39 2.16 2.79 -4.63
CA PHE A 39 1.39 3.49 -3.59
C PHE A 39 1.37 2.70 -2.27
N ALA A 40 1.01 1.42 -2.31
CA ALA A 40 0.90 0.57 -1.12
C ALA A 40 2.14 0.60 -0.21
N VAL A 41 3.34 0.45 -0.79
CA VAL A 41 4.61 0.44 -0.03
C VAL A 41 4.88 1.79 0.64
N PRO A 42 4.92 2.94 -0.07
CA PRO A 42 5.15 4.23 0.59
C PRO A 42 4.03 4.67 1.53
N ILE A 43 2.78 4.27 1.31
CA ILE A 43 1.67 4.54 2.26
C ILE A 43 1.91 3.77 3.56
N SER A 44 2.17 2.46 3.49
CA SER A 44 2.38 1.63 4.68
C SER A 44 3.50 2.17 5.56
N ARG A 45 4.61 2.59 4.94
CA ARG A 45 5.75 3.24 5.61
C ARG A 45 5.40 4.55 6.31
N ARG A 46 4.45 5.33 5.76
CA ARG A 46 4.00 6.59 6.38
C ARG A 46 2.94 6.37 7.46
N LEU A 47 2.06 5.37 7.31
CA LEU A 47 1.06 5.02 8.32
C LEU A 47 1.69 4.42 9.59
N ARG A 48 2.79 3.67 9.47
CA ARG A 48 3.44 2.95 10.58
C ARG A 48 2.39 2.20 11.42
N ASP A 49 2.41 2.36 12.74
CA ASP A 49 1.53 1.63 13.67
C ASP A 49 0.10 2.21 13.74
N SER A 50 -0.16 3.31 13.02
CA SER A 50 -1.48 3.99 13.02
C SER A 50 -2.38 3.57 11.85
N GLY A 51 -2.02 2.50 11.15
CA GLY A 51 -2.83 2.02 10.05
C GLY A 51 -2.27 0.78 9.37
N ARG A 52 -3.07 0.24 8.46
CA ARG A 52 -2.77 -0.96 7.66
C ARG A 52 -3.06 -0.72 6.19
N VAL A 53 -2.27 -1.32 5.32
CA VAL A 53 -2.48 -1.34 3.87
C VAL A 53 -2.75 -2.78 3.43
N LEU A 54 -3.82 -2.96 2.67
CA LEU A 54 -4.20 -4.22 2.03
C LEU A 54 -4.04 -4.02 0.52
N ALA A 55 -3.03 -4.64 -0.06
CA ALA A 55 -2.63 -4.44 -1.46
C ALA A 55 -2.88 -5.71 -2.26
N ASN A 56 -3.67 -5.60 -3.33
CA ASN A 56 -4.07 -6.70 -4.19
C ASN A 56 -3.62 -6.45 -5.63
N ASP A 57 -3.24 -7.51 -6.33
CA ASP A 57 -3.17 -7.49 -7.79
C ASP A 57 -3.47 -8.89 -8.34
N LEU A 58 -4.29 -8.98 -9.39
CA LEU A 58 -4.66 -10.28 -9.99
C LEU A 58 -3.46 -10.91 -10.73
N ASN A 59 -2.47 -10.12 -11.14
CA ASN A 59 -1.29 -10.62 -11.85
C ASN A 59 -0.28 -11.25 -10.86
N PRO A 60 -0.01 -12.57 -10.97
CA PRO A 60 0.90 -13.26 -10.06
C PRO A 60 2.34 -12.73 -10.11
N GLU A 61 2.80 -12.25 -11.27
CA GLU A 61 4.15 -11.66 -11.37
C GLU A 61 4.21 -10.31 -10.67
N ALA A 62 3.17 -9.48 -10.82
CA ALA A 62 3.09 -8.21 -10.09
C ALA A 62 3.03 -8.44 -8.57
N TYR A 63 2.18 -9.38 -8.12
CA TYR A 63 2.07 -9.80 -6.72
C TYR A 63 3.41 -10.27 -6.14
N LYS A 64 4.17 -11.07 -6.89
CA LYS A 64 5.50 -11.52 -6.47
C LYS A 64 6.42 -10.33 -6.18
N TRP A 65 6.48 -9.35 -7.09
CA TRP A 65 7.29 -8.15 -6.89
C TRP A 65 6.75 -7.24 -5.78
N LEU A 66 5.44 -7.15 -5.61
CA LEU A 66 4.80 -6.47 -4.48
C LEU A 66 5.25 -7.07 -3.14
N CYS A 67 5.26 -8.40 -3.01
CA CYS A 67 5.74 -9.08 -1.79
C CYS A 67 7.21 -8.79 -1.50
N ILE A 68 8.06 -8.90 -2.53
CA ILE A 68 9.50 -8.58 -2.41
C ILE A 68 9.68 -7.13 -1.96
N ASN A 69 8.99 -6.18 -2.58
CA ASN A 69 9.07 -4.76 -2.22
C ASN A 69 8.55 -4.49 -0.80
N ALA A 70 7.48 -5.16 -0.40
CA ALA A 70 6.96 -5.08 0.96
C ALA A 70 8.01 -5.57 1.97
N ASP A 71 8.59 -6.74 1.76
CA ASP A 71 9.57 -7.34 2.67
C ASP A 71 10.88 -6.54 2.76
N LEU A 72 11.33 -5.97 1.63
CA LEU A 72 12.46 -5.03 1.62
C LEU A 72 12.20 -3.78 2.46
N ASP A 73 10.94 -3.32 2.57
CA ASP A 73 10.57 -2.22 3.45
C ASP A 73 10.51 -2.68 4.93
N ARG A 74 9.96 -3.87 5.20
CA ARG A 74 9.91 -4.44 6.57
C ARG A 74 11.29 -4.59 7.17
N GLY A 75 12.26 -5.13 6.42
CA GLY A 75 13.63 -5.33 6.89
C GLY A 75 14.34 -4.03 7.28
N LYS A 76 13.89 -2.88 6.78
CA LYS A 76 14.46 -1.57 7.12
C LYS A 76 13.83 -0.93 8.36
N ARG A 77 12.59 -1.29 8.70
CA ARG A 77 11.76 -0.51 9.64
C ARG A 77 10.84 -1.32 10.57
N HIS A 78 10.85 -2.64 10.51
CA HIS A 78 9.95 -3.56 11.24
C HIS A 78 8.45 -3.27 11.07
N ALA A 79 8.04 -2.64 9.97
CA ALA A 79 6.63 -2.32 9.73
C ALA A 79 5.87 -3.57 9.23
N GLN A 80 4.97 -4.13 10.05
CA GLN A 80 4.15 -5.29 9.68
C GLN A 80 2.79 -4.92 9.06
N ASN A 81 2.62 -3.66 8.67
CA ASN A 81 1.31 -3.09 8.37
C ASN A 81 0.89 -3.16 6.88
N LEU A 82 1.62 -3.90 6.04
CA LEU A 82 1.28 -4.14 4.63
C LEU A 82 0.99 -5.63 4.39
N ALA A 83 -0.23 -5.95 3.95
CA ALA A 83 -0.60 -7.30 3.52
C ALA A 83 -0.80 -7.32 2.00
N CYS A 84 -0.32 -8.39 1.36
CA CYS A 84 -0.34 -8.55 -0.08
C CYS A 84 -1.31 -9.69 -0.45
N TYR A 85 -2.06 -9.53 -1.53
CA TYR A 85 -3.04 -10.50 -2.03
C TYR A 85 -2.91 -10.68 -3.55
N CYS A 86 -3.21 -11.89 -4.03
CA CYS A 86 -3.21 -12.24 -5.45
C CYS A 86 -4.57 -12.83 -5.85
N VAL A 87 -5.62 -12.03 -5.80
CA VAL A 87 -6.99 -12.45 -6.13
C VAL A 87 -7.67 -11.46 -7.06
N ASP A 88 -8.82 -11.86 -7.60
CA ASP A 88 -9.66 -10.95 -8.38
C ASP A 88 -10.06 -9.73 -7.54
N GLY A 89 -9.97 -8.52 -8.10
CA GLY A 89 -10.20 -7.28 -7.37
C GLY A 89 -11.63 -7.14 -6.82
N ARG A 90 -12.63 -7.72 -7.49
CA ARG A 90 -14.02 -7.74 -6.99
C ARG A 90 -14.16 -8.72 -5.83
N ALA A 91 -13.52 -9.88 -5.90
CA ALA A 91 -13.44 -10.80 -4.76
C ALA A 91 -12.71 -10.13 -3.58
N PHE A 92 -11.58 -9.49 -3.85
CA PHE A 92 -10.80 -8.76 -2.86
C PHE A 92 -11.63 -7.74 -2.07
N ILE A 93 -12.37 -6.85 -2.76
CA ILE A 93 -13.19 -5.84 -2.08
C ILE A 93 -14.29 -6.47 -1.20
N ARG A 94 -14.85 -7.62 -1.62
CA ARG A 94 -15.91 -8.30 -0.86
C ARG A 94 -15.38 -9.05 0.36
N ASP A 95 -14.20 -9.66 0.24
CA ASP A 95 -13.71 -10.67 1.18
C ASP A 95 -12.57 -10.16 2.08
N ALA A 96 -11.91 -9.05 1.73
CA ALA A 96 -10.79 -8.50 2.50
C ALA A 96 -11.21 -7.62 3.70
N VAL A 97 -12.51 -7.59 4.01
CA VAL A 97 -13.10 -6.84 5.13
C VAL A 97 -13.04 -7.66 6.43
#